data_AF-A0A3D2SUZ5-F1
#
_entry.id   AF-A0A3D2SUZ5-F1
#
_cell.length_a   1.000
_cell.length_b   1.000
_cell.length_c   1.000
_cell.angle_alpha   90.00
_cell.angle_beta   90.00
_cell.angle_gamma   90.00
#
_symmetry.space_group_name_H-M   'P 1'
#
loop_
_entity.id
_entity.type
_entity.pdbx_description
1 polymer ?
#
loop_
_entity_poly.entity_id
_entity_poly.type
_entity_poly.pdbx_seq_one_letter_code
_entity_poly.pdbx_strand_id
1 'polypeptide(L)'
;LTQNDPDNWAYDDLSLVEENDGPFKKALDLYKYPERYPEEDATSARIDGEMFLFKLEGHLQHQDYLSGDHLSIVDVAVFPFIRQFAHVDKDWFYSLELPCLHAWFKAFGEGKLYTQIMEKELAHIPPLAA
;
A
#
# COMPACT_ATOMS: atom_id res chain seq x y z
N LEU A 1 -10.83 18.77 21.97
CA LEU A 1 -11.91 18.72 20.96
C LEU A 1 -12.22 17.25 20.76
N THR A 2 -13.29 16.80 21.39
CA THR A 2 -13.73 15.41 21.46
C THR A 2 -14.90 15.31 20.50
N GLN A 3 -14.72 14.65 19.37
CA GLN A 3 -15.84 14.23 18.53
C GLN A 3 -15.87 12.71 18.55
N ASN A 4 -16.84 12.21 19.33
CA ASN A 4 -17.35 10.85 19.25
C ASN A 4 -18.44 10.87 18.18
N ASP A 5 -18.16 10.27 17.03
CA ASP A 5 -19.16 10.00 16.00
C ASP A 5 -19.87 8.66 16.29
N PRO A 6 -21.21 8.65 16.49
CA PRO A 6 -21.96 7.50 16.99
C PRO A 6 -22.29 6.41 15.94
N ASP A 7 -21.81 6.53 14.70
CA ASP A 7 -22.01 5.54 13.63
C ASP A 7 -20.89 4.50 13.50
N ASN A 8 -19.84 4.57 14.34
CA ASN A 8 -18.72 3.63 14.39
C ASN A 8 -18.01 3.37 13.04
N TRP A 9 -18.16 4.29 12.07
CA TRP A 9 -17.35 4.35 10.84
C TRP A 9 -16.01 5.09 11.09
N ALA A 10 -15.69 5.43 12.34
CA ALA A 10 -14.78 6.51 12.71
C ALA A 10 -13.38 6.08 13.17
N TYR A 11 -12.95 4.82 12.98
CA TYR A 11 -11.61 4.38 13.42
C TYR A 11 -10.96 3.31 12.51
N ASP A 12 -11.20 3.33 11.20
CA ASP A 12 -10.14 2.83 10.33
C ASP A 12 -9.02 3.87 10.44
N ASP A 13 -7.92 3.50 11.10
CA ASP A 13 -6.74 4.34 11.22
C ASP A 13 -6.19 4.64 9.81
N LEU A 14 -6.59 5.77 9.25
CA LEU A 14 -6.18 6.22 7.93
C LEU A 14 -4.69 6.66 7.91
N SER A 15 -3.98 6.61 9.04
CA SER A 15 -2.55 6.95 9.07
C SER A 15 -1.72 6.12 8.09
N LEU A 16 -2.11 4.86 7.85
CA LEU A 16 -1.47 4.02 6.83
C LEU A 16 -1.72 4.55 5.41
N VAL A 17 -2.91 5.11 5.14
CA VAL A 17 -3.25 5.71 3.85
C VAL A 17 -2.51 7.03 3.67
N GLU A 18 -2.44 7.87 4.71
CA GLU A 18 -1.69 9.13 4.68
C GLU A 18 -0.19 8.91 4.45
N GLU A 19 0.39 7.91 5.13
CA GLU A 19 1.79 7.54 4.96
C GLU A 19 2.04 6.90 3.58
N ASN A 20 1.11 6.09 3.10
CA ASN A 20 1.15 5.51 1.76
C ASN A 20 1.18 6.61 0.68
N ASP A 21 0.25 7.58 0.75
CA ASP A 21 0.08 8.62 -0.27
C ASP A 21 1.13 9.74 -0.20
N GLY A 22 1.82 9.85 0.94
CA GLY A 22 2.89 10.83 1.16
C GLY A 22 4.29 10.22 1.05
N PRO A 23 4.95 9.93 2.19
CA PRO A 23 6.35 9.51 2.23
C PRO A 23 6.61 8.22 1.44
N PHE A 24 5.73 7.21 1.54
CA PHE A 24 5.94 5.95 0.82
C PHE A 24 5.84 6.13 -0.69
N LYS A 25 4.85 6.88 -1.18
CA LYS A 25 4.74 7.22 -2.61
C LYS A 25 5.97 7.94 -3.13
N LYS A 26 6.51 8.92 -2.37
CA LYS A 26 7.75 9.61 -2.75
C LYS A 26 8.91 8.62 -2.87
N ALA A 27 9.06 7.74 -1.88
CA ALA A 27 10.10 6.70 -1.89
C ALA A 27 9.92 5.71 -3.06
N LEU A 28 8.68 5.30 -3.36
CA LEU A 28 8.37 4.46 -4.51
C LEU A 28 8.75 5.12 -5.85
N ASP A 29 8.41 6.41 -6.02
CA ASP A 29 8.73 7.14 -7.26
C ASP A 29 10.26 7.29 -7.44
N LEU A 30 10.99 7.58 -6.36
CA LEU A 30 12.45 7.63 -6.32
C LEU A 30 13.08 6.26 -6.63
N TYR A 31 12.54 5.20 -6.04
CA TYR A 31 13.04 3.84 -6.24
C TYR A 31 12.81 3.34 -7.67
N LYS A 32 11.67 3.70 -8.28
CA LYS A 32 11.29 3.28 -9.63
C LYS A 32 11.99 4.08 -10.73
N TYR A 33 12.25 5.37 -10.51
CA TYR A 33 12.83 6.28 -11.50
C TYR A 33 14.03 7.06 -10.92
N PRO A 34 15.09 6.38 -10.47
CA PRO A 34 16.26 7.05 -9.87
C PRO A 34 16.88 8.08 -10.80
N GLU A 35 16.80 7.89 -12.12
CA GLU A 35 17.29 8.82 -13.13
C GLU A 35 16.57 10.18 -13.15
N ARG A 36 15.35 10.26 -12.61
CA ARG A 36 14.58 11.51 -12.50
C ARG A 36 15.00 12.34 -11.28
N TYR A 37 15.77 11.75 -10.37
CA TYR A 37 16.19 12.37 -9.11
C TYR A 37 17.69 12.16 -8.87
N PRO A 38 18.57 12.68 -9.76
CA PRO A 38 20.01 12.46 -9.66
C PRO A 38 20.64 13.07 -8.40
N GLU A 39 19.96 14.04 -7.77
CA GLU A 39 20.35 14.63 -6.48
C GLU A 39 19.87 13.85 -5.23
N GLU A 40 18.98 12.86 -5.38
CA GLU A 40 18.45 12.08 -4.25
C GLU A 40 19.03 10.64 -4.21
N ASP A 41 19.18 10.09 -3.01
CA ASP A 41 19.74 8.74 -2.84
C ASP A 41 18.65 7.67 -3.02
N ALA A 42 18.64 7.04 -4.20
CA ALA A 42 17.75 5.92 -4.50
C ALA A 42 17.90 4.73 -3.54
N THR A 43 19.07 4.56 -2.91
CA THR A 43 19.29 3.51 -1.91
C THR A 43 18.48 3.80 -0.65
N SER A 44 18.43 5.06 -0.22
CA SER A 44 17.63 5.51 0.91
C SER A 44 16.13 5.33 0.63
N ALA A 45 15.69 5.58 -0.61
CA ALA A 45 14.29 5.36 -1.01
C ALA A 45 13.85 3.88 -0.88
N ARG A 46 14.73 2.91 -1.17
CA ARG A 46 14.43 1.49 -0.94
C ARG A 46 14.32 1.17 0.55
N ILE A 47 15.20 1.72 1.38
CA ILE A 47 15.19 1.52 2.83
C ILE A 47 13.92 2.13 3.45
N ASP A 48 13.55 3.34 3.04
CA ASP A 48 12.33 4.01 3.50
C ASP A 48 11.07 3.22 3.10
N GLY A 49 11.05 2.70 1.87
CA GLY A 49 9.98 1.81 1.41
C GLY A 49 9.92 0.51 2.22
N GLU A 50 11.07 -0.09 2.51
CA GLU A 50 11.19 -1.31 3.33
C GLU A 50 10.67 -1.08 4.77
N MET A 51 10.97 0.07 5.38
CA MET A 51 10.43 0.44 6.69
C MET A 51 8.90 0.47 6.71
N PHE A 52 8.29 0.98 5.64
CA PHE A 52 6.83 0.95 5.49
C PHE A 52 6.31 -0.49 5.38
N LEU A 53 6.98 -1.37 4.64
CA LEU A 53 6.60 -2.79 4.57
C LEU A 53 6.65 -3.47 5.94
N PHE A 54 7.68 -3.21 6.75
CA PHE A 54 7.77 -3.72 8.12
C PHE A 54 6.64 -3.21 9.02
N LYS A 55 6.20 -1.96 8.82
CA LYS A 55 5.02 -1.43 9.52
C LYS A 55 3.77 -2.22 9.14
N LEU A 56 3.52 -2.45 7.85
CA LEU A 56 2.38 -3.25 7.40
C LEU A 56 2.41 -4.68 7.93
N GLU A 57 3.58 -5.33 7.93
CA GLU A 57 3.77 -6.64 8.55
C GLU A 57 3.37 -6.63 10.03
N GLY A 58 3.76 -5.61 10.80
CA GLY A 58 3.38 -5.48 12.21
C GLY A 58 1.86 -5.38 12.43
N HIS A 59 1.14 -4.72 11.53
CA HIS A 59 -0.33 -4.74 11.56
C HIS A 59 -0.86 -6.14 11.23
N LEU A 60 -0.40 -6.75 10.15
CA LEU A 60 -0.88 -8.06 9.67
C LEU A 60 -0.50 -9.24 10.57
N GLN A 61 0.43 -9.05 11.50
CA GLN A 61 0.73 -10.04 12.54
C GLN A 61 -0.36 -10.17 13.61
N HIS A 62 -1.25 -9.18 13.72
CA HIS A 62 -2.28 -9.12 14.76
C HIS A 62 -3.71 -9.23 14.21
N GLN A 63 -3.89 -9.11 12.90
CA GLN A 63 -5.18 -9.00 12.22
C GLN A 63 -5.04 -9.44 10.76
N ASP A 64 -6.15 -9.87 10.15
CA ASP A 64 -6.15 -10.43 8.80
C ASP A 64 -5.94 -9.38 7.67
N TYR A 65 -6.28 -8.12 7.94
CA TYR A 65 -6.20 -6.98 7.02
C TYR A 65 -5.55 -5.76 7.67
N LEU A 66 -5.25 -4.70 6.92
CA LEU A 66 -4.47 -3.56 7.43
C LEU A 66 -5.15 -2.72 8.51
N SER A 67 -6.50 -2.73 8.58
CA SER A 67 -7.25 -2.01 9.62
C SER A 67 -8.16 -2.89 10.50
N GLY A 68 -8.10 -4.22 10.36
CA GLY A 68 -8.78 -5.15 11.25
C GLY A 68 -8.98 -6.55 10.66
N ASP A 69 -9.99 -7.27 11.14
CA ASP A 69 -10.31 -8.65 10.71
C ASP A 69 -11.06 -8.70 9.37
N HIS A 70 -11.37 -7.55 8.80
CA HIS A 70 -12.10 -7.42 7.55
C HIS A 70 -11.38 -6.48 6.60
N LEU A 71 -11.46 -6.82 5.32
CA LEU A 71 -11.07 -5.96 4.23
C LEU A 71 -11.64 -4.56 4.40
N SER A 72 -10.79 -3.55 4.28
CA SER A 72 -11.19 -2.16 4.38
C SER A 72 -10.68 -1.30 3.22
N ILE A 73 -11.06 -0.03 3.24
CA ILE A 73 -10.55 0.97 2.29
C ILE A 73 -9.04 1.14 2.41
N VAL A 74 -8.44 0.88 3.58
CA VAL A 74 -7.00 0.99 3.82
C VAL A 74 -6.26 -0.03 2.97
N ASP A 75 -6.71 -1.29 2.94
CA ASP A 75 -6.09 -2.30 2.09
C ASP A 75 -6.19 -1.95 0.60
N VAL A 76 -7.35 -1.47 0.17
CA VAL A 76 -7.61 -1.09 -1.22
C VAL A 76 -6.73 0.08 -1.65
N ALA A 77 -6.51 1.06 -0.77
CA ALA A 77 -5.69 2.23 -1.04
C ALA A 77 -4.19 1.89 -1.05
N VAL A 78 -3.73 1.04 -0.13
CA VAL A 78 -2.30 0.70 0.04
C VAL A 78 -1.83 -0.34 -0.99
N PHE A 79 -2.66 -1.34 -1.31
CA PHE A 79 -2.27 -2.47 -2.17
C PHE A 79 -1.67 -2.09 -3.54
N PRO A 80 -2.22 -1.12 -4.31
CA PRO A 80 -1.65 -0.74 -5.61
C PRO A 80 -0.21 -0.22 -5.51
N PHE A 81 0.15 0.43 -4.41
CA PHE A 81 1.50 0.98 -4.22
C PHE A 81 2.47 -0.11 -3.79
N ILE A 82 2.07 -1.00 -2.87
CA ILE A 82 2.87 -2.18 -2.49
C ILE A 82 3.12 -3.06 -3.70
N ARG A 83 2.11 -3.25 -4.55
CA ARG A 83 2.27 -4.00 -5.79
C ARG A 83 3.25 -3.35 -6.75
N GLN A 84 3.22 -2.02 -6.89
CA GLN A 84 4.20 -1.31 -7.71
C GLN A 84 5.61 -1.43 -7.13
N PHE A 85 5.76 -1.29 -5.82
CA PHE A 85 7.04 -1.41 -5.12
C PHE A 85 7.64 -2.82 -5.28
N ALA A 86 6.84 -3.86 -5.02
CA ALA A 86 7.22 -5.26 -5.21
C ALA A 86 7.56 -5.59 -6.67
N HIS A 87 6.98 -4.87 -7.64
CA HIS A 87 7.27 -5.07 -9.06
C HIS A 87 8.57 -4.42 -9.53
N VAL A 88 9.17 -3.49 -8.77
CA VAL A 88 10.49 -2.93 -9.10
C VAL A 88 11.58 -4.01 -8.95
N ASP A 89 11.55 -4.77 -7.85
CA ASP A 89 12.43 -5.92 -7.61
C ASP A 89 11.66 -7.01 -6.85
N LYS A 90 11.10 -7.96 -7.61
CA LYS A 90 10.28 -9.05 -7.07
C LYS A 90 11.09 -10.02 -6.24
N ASP A 91 12.28 -10.38 -6.70
CA ASP A 91 13.11 -11.37 -6.04
C ASP A 91 13.55 -10.86 -4.67
N TRP A 92 13.91 -9.57 -4.59
CA TRP A 92 14.16 -8.95 -3.29
C TRP A 92 12.91 -8.88 -2.41
N PHE A 93 11.76 -8.43 -2.93
CA PHE A 93 10.54 -8.31 -2.14
C PHE A 93 10.13 -9.65 -1.50
N TYR A 94 10.24 -10.77 -2.23
CA TYR A 94 9.97 -12.10 -1.71
C TYR A 94 11.10 -12.68 -0.83
N SER A 95 12.28 -12.07 -0.84
CA SER A 95 13.38 -12.45 0.08
C SER A 95 13.23 -11.87 1.48
N LEU A 96 12.39 -10.85 1.66
CA LEU A 96 12.12 -10.24 2.97
C LEU A 96 11.35 -11.20 3.88
N GLU A 97 11.69 -11.25 5.17
CA GLU A 97 11.01 -12.08 6.17
C GLU A 97 9.69 -11.43 6.63
N LEU A 98 8.76 -11.23 5.69
CA LEU A 98 7.45 -10.58 5.91
C LEU A 98 6.29 -11.55 5.56
N PRO A 99 6.15 -12.66 6.31
CA PRO A 99 5.24 -13.74 5.96
C PRO A 99 3.76 -13.31 5.95
N CYS A 100 3.34 -12.43 6.87
CA CYS A 100 1.95 -11.96 6.92
C CYS A 100 1.66 -11.01 5.76
N LEU A 101 2.59 -10.10 5.45
CA LEU A 101 2.51 -9.23 4.29
C LEU A 101 2.45 -10.02 2.99
N HIS A 102 3.29 -11.04 2.83
CA HIS A 102 3.26 -11.89 1.63
C HIS A 102 1.96 -12.66 1.50
N ALA A 103 1.41 -13.17 2.60
CA ALA A 103 0.11 -13.85 2.63
C ALA A 103 -1.02 -12.90 2.24
N TRP A 104 -1.07 -11.71 2.84
CA TRP A 104 -2.01 -10.63 2.49
C TRP A 104 -1.87 -10.23 1.02
N PHE A 105 -0.65 -9.99 0.55
CA PHE A 105 -0.35 -9.59 -0.84
C PHE A 105 -0.85 -10.64 -1.85
N LYS A 106 -0.62 -11.92 -1.55
CA LYS A 106 -1.11 -13.03 -2.38
C LYS A 106 -2.63 -13.13 -2.34
N ALA A 107 -3.25 -13.05 -1.16
CA ALA A 107 -4.70 -13.11 -1.00
C ALA A 107 -5.41 -11.98 -1.76
N PHE A 108 -4.87 -10.76 -1.75
CA PHE A 108 -5.38 -9.65 -2.54
C PHE A 108 -5.14 -9.82 -4.04
N GLY A 109 -3.94 -10.26 -4.43
CA GLY A 109 -3.57 -10.45 -5.83
C GLY A 109 -4.31 -11.59 -6.54
N GLU A 110 -4.67 -12.64 -5.79
CA GLU A 110 -5.42 -13.80 -6.29
C GLU A 110 -6.93 -13.69 -6.02
N GLY A 111 -7.35 -12.80 -5.12
CA GLY A 111 -8.74 -12.61 -4.73
C GLY A 111 -9.58 -12.00 -5.84
N LYS A 112 -10.80 -12.54 -6.02
CA LYS A 112 -11.85 -11.98 -6.91
C LYS A 112 -12.16 -10.50 -6.66
N LEU A 113 -11.75 -9.98 -5.51
CA LEU A 113 -12.02 -8.65 -5.04
C LEU A 113 -11.19 -7.58 -5.77
N TYR A 114 -9.95 -7.89 -6.17
CA TYR A 114 -9.17 -7.03 -7.07
C TYR A 114 -9.87 -6.88 -8.43
N THR A 115 -10.46 -7.97 -8.95
CA THR A 115 -11.23 -7.95 -10.20
C THR A 115 -12.45 -7.02 -10.09
N GLN A 116 -13.18 -7.08 -8.97
CA GLN A 116 -14.37 -6.25 -8.75
C GLN A 116 -14.07 -4.75 -8.59
N ILE A 117 -12.95 -4.40 -7.94
CA ILE A 117 -12.55 -2.99 -7.76
C ILE A 117 -12.00 -2.41 -9.06
N MET A 118 -11.16 -3.16 -9.79
CA MET A 118 -10.63 -2.72 -11.08
C MET A 118 -11.75 -2.53 -12.12
N GLU A 119 -12.79 -3.36 -12.12
CA GLU A 119 -13.95 -3.19 -12.98
C GLU A 119 -14.74 -1.90 -12.67
N LYS A 120 -14.75 -1.45 -11.41
CA LYS A 120 -15.48 -0.25 -10.98
C LYS A 120 -14.69 1.04 -11.19
N GLU A 121 -13.38 1.04 -10.95
CA GLU A 121 -12.52 2.22 -11.15
C GLU A 121 -12.29 2.54 -12.63
N LEU A 122 -12.15 1.54 -13.50
CA LEU A 122 -12.02 1.80 -14.95
C LEU A 122 -13.28 2.43 -15.57
N ALA A 123 -14.44 2.29 -14.91
CA ALA A 123 -15.69 2.88 -15.35
C ALA A 123 -15.83 4.37 -14.97
N HIS A 124 -14.96 4.92 -14.11
CA HIS A 124 -15.09 6.28 -13.59
C HIS A 124 -13.89 7.21 -13.82
N ILE A 125 -12.85 6.75 -14.51
CA ILE A 125 -11.77 7.64 -14.98
C ILE A 125 -12.26 8.33 -16.27
N PRO A 126 -12.59 9.63 -16.28
CA PRO A 126 -12.80 10.34 -17.53
C PRO A 126 -11.49 10.32 -18.33
N PRO A 127 -11.54 10.08 -19.66
CA PRO A 127 -10.34 10.07 -20.47
C PRO A 127 -9.64 11.42 -20.33
N LEU A 128 -8.36 11.39 -19.95
CA LEU A 128 -7.51 12.58 -19.93
C LEU A 128 -7.49 13.13 -21.37
N ALA A 129 -8.08 14.31 -21.55
CA ALA A 129 -8.18 14.96 -22.85
C ALA A 129 -6.78 15.19 -23.45
N ALA A 130 -6.68 14.90 -24.75
CA ALA A 130 -5.50 15.03 -25.61
C ALA A 130 -5.03 16.47 -25.78
#